data_AF-H6N7S7-F1
#
_entry.id   AF-H6N7S7-F1
#
_cell.length_a   1.000
_cell.length_b   1.000
_cell.length_c   1.000
_cell.angle_alpha   90.00
_cell.angle_beta   90.00
_cell.angle_gamma   90.00
#
_symmetry.space_group_name_H-M   'P 1'
#
loop_
_entity.id
_entity.type
_entity.pdbx_description
1 polymer ?
#
loop_
_entity_poly.entity_id
_entity_poly.type
_entity_poly.pdbx_seq_one_letter_code
_entity_poly.pdbx_strand_id
1 'polypeptide(L)'
;MKSLKLPMYSEDIFLNLIKFIPPKNEEGHSKEEDLEEAKKSFEDWCIGSLTKKADDILVSNIQTFCSPKEFSTIEELIKKNGEKLLTGSDLDKKYKEIQDLKTWKEDSVWGTKDLKIWCEENKSEKFSDKGVFTEIYPKFRFRCVKAL
;
A
#
# COMPACT_ATOMS: atom_id res chain seq x y z
N MET A 1 18.16 -11.00 -16.56
CA MET A 1 16.99 -10.32 -15.95
C MET A 1 16.76 -10.91 -14.57
N LYS A 2 17.05 -10.18 -13.50
CA LYS A 2 16.71 -10.60 -12.14
C LYS A 2 15.33 -10.02 -11.82
N SER A 3 14.31 -10.87 -11.79
CA SER A 3 13.01 -10.54 -11.23
C SER A 3 13.21 -10.25 -9.74
N LEU A 4 13.10 -8.99 -9.36
CA LEU A 4 13.01 -8.58 -7.97
C LEU A 4 11.62 -8.99 -7.48
N LYS A 5 11.53 -10.20 -6.91
CA LYS A 5 10.40 -10.58 -6.06
C LYS A 5 10.49 -9.73 -4.79
N LEU A 6 9.63 -8.72 -4.71
CA LEU A 6 9.34 -8.05 -3.45
C LEU A 6 8.78 -9.08 -2.45
N PRO A 7 9.10 -8.98 -1.15
CA PRO A 7 8.66 -9.95 -0.15
C PRO A 7 7.13 -9.91 -0.01
N MET A 8 6.48 -10.87 -0.64
CA MET A 8 5.04 -11.05 -0.78
C MET A 8 4.48 -11.85 0.42
N TYR A 9 4.73 -11.41 1.66
CA TYR A 9 4.47 -12.24 2.85
C TYR A 9 3.48 -11.66 3.88
N SER A 10 2.95 -10.43 3.73
CA SER A 10 1.96 -9.90 4.68
C SER A 10 0.51 -9.87 4.17
N GLU A 11 0.29 -9.64 2.88
CA GLU A 11 -1.07 -9.51 2.31
C GLU A 11 -1.81 -10.86 2.32
N ASP A 12 -1.17 -11.94 1.87
CA ASP A 12 -1.80 -13.27 1.83
C ASP A 12 -2.25 -13.78 3.21
N ILE A 13 -1.53 -13.40 4.29
CA ILE A 13 -1.88 -13.81 5.65
C ILE A 13 -3.17 -13.13 6.11
N PHE A 14 -3.31 -11.83 5.84
CA PHE A 14 -4.49 -11.08 6.24
C PHE A 14 -5.72 -11.45 5.40
N LEU A 15 -5.57 -11.60 4.09
CA LEU A 15 -6.68 -11.99 3.22
C LEU A 15 -7.23 -13.38 3.61
N ASN A 16 -6.34 -14.33 3.94
CA ASN A 16 -6.74 -15.62 4.48
C ASN A 16 -7.46 -15.50 5.84
N LEU A 17 -7.00 -14.58 6.71
CA LEU A 17 -7.60 -14.36 8.02
C LEU A 17 -9.07 -13.91 7.90
N ILE A 18 -9.35 -12.98 6.98
CA ILE A 18 -10.71 -12.47 6.72
C ILE A 18 -11.50 -13.35 5.75
N LYS A 19 -10.89 -14.43 5.25
CA LYS A 19 -11.47 -15.35 4.25
C LYS A 19 -11.88 -14.66 2.94
N PHE A 20 -11.16 -13.61 2.57
CA PHE A 20 -11.34 -12.92 1.29
C PHE A 20 -10.39 -13.50 0.25
N ILE A 21 -10.92 -13.86 -0.92
CA ILE A 21 -10.13 -14.33 -2.05
C ILE A 21 -10.29 -13.30 -3.17
N PRO A 22 -9.23 -12.54 -3.51
CA PRO A 22 -9.32 -11.54 -4.57
C PRO A 22 -9.77 -12.17 -5.89
N PRO A 23 -10.63 -11.50 -6.66
CA PRO A 23 -11.02 -11.98 -7.97
C PRO A 23 -9.78 -12.10 -8.87
N LYS A 24 -9.70 -13.19 -9.63
CA LYS A 24 -8.64 -13.41 -10.61
C LYS A 24 -9.21 -13.29 -12.03
N ASN A 25 -8.41 -12.76 -12.94
CA ASN A 25 -8.72 -12.81 -14.36
C ASN A 25 -8.51 -14.24 -14.91
N GLU A 26 -8.85 -14.46 -16.19
CA GLU A 26 -8.73 -15.77 -16.85
C GLU A 26 -7.29 -16.33 -16.87
N GLU A 27 -6.29 -15.46 -16.71
CA GLU A 27 -4.86 -15.80 -16.66
C GLU A 27 -4.37 -16.08 -15.23
N GLY A 28 -5.25 -15.97 -14.23
CA GLY A 28 -4.90 -16.17 -12.82
C GLY A 28 -4.24 -14.97 -12.14
N HIS A 29 -4.15 -13.82 -12.81
CA HIS A 29 -3.68 -12.56 -12.24
C HIS A 29 -4.80 -11.87 -11.44
N SER A 30 -4.45 -11.21 -10.34
CA SER A 30 -5.40 -10.43 -9.55
C SER A 30 -6.09 -9.38 -10.42
N LYS A 31 -7.42 -9.39 -10.43
CA LYS A 31 -8.26 -8.35 -11.04
C LYS A 31 -8.39 -7.19 -10.06
N GLU A 32 -8.96 -6.07 -10.52
CA GLU A 32 -9.46 -5.00 -9.66
C GLU A 32 -10.27 -5.58 -8.48
N GLU A 33 -9.88 -5.19 -7.26
CA GLU A 33 -10.50 -5.68 -6.03
C GLU A 33 -11.93 -5.18 -5.88
N ASP A 34 -12.83 -6.10 -5.50
CA ASP A 34 -14.18 -5.72 -5.04
C ASP A 34 -14.07 -5.18 -3.61
N LEU A 35 -13.96 -3.85 -3.50
CA LEU A 35 -13.79 -3.17 -2.21
C LEU A 35 -14.98 -3.37 -1.27
N GLU A 36 -16.20 -3.55 -1.78
CA GLU A 36 -17.38 -3.79 -0.95
C GLU A 36 -17.39 -5.22 -0.40
N GLU A 37 -17.01 -6.21 -1.21
CA GLU A 37 -16.86 -7.60 -0.74
C GLU A 37 -15.72 -7.75 0.27
N ALA A 38 -14.58 -7.09 0.01
CA ALA A 38 -13.45 -7.06 0.94
C ALA A 38 -13.83 -6.41 2.28
N LYS A 39 -14.53 -5.27 2.22
CA LYS A 39 -15.04 -4.56 3.41
C LYS A 39 -16.01 -5.43 4.20
N LYS A 40 -16.94 -6.11 3.53
CA LYS A 40 -17.91 -7.00 4.18
C LYS A 40 -17.21 -8.18 4.86
N SER A 41 -16.27 -8.84 4.17
CA SER A 41 -15.50 -9.96 4.72
C SER A 41 -14.72 -9.54 5.97
N PHE A 42 -14.15 -8.33 5.94
CA PHE A 42 -13.44 -7.76 7.06
C PHE A 42 -14.36 -7.42 8.25
N GLU A 43 -15.53 -6.81 7.98
CA GLU A 43 -16.55 -6.52 9.00
C GLU A 43 -17.06 -7.80 9.68
N ASP A 44 -17.41 -8.81 8.87
CA ASP A 44 -17.85 -10.13 9.35
C ASP A 44 -16.77 -10.80 10.22
N TRP A 45 -15.50 -10.66 9.85
CA TRP A 45 -14.39 -11.18 10.65
C TRP A 45 -14.24 -10.44 11.98
N CYS A 46 -14.34 -9.11 12.01
CA CYS A 46 -14.26 -8.32 13.24
C CYS A 46 -15.44 -8.64 14.19
N ILE A 47 -16.67 -8.69 13.68
CA ILE A 47 -17.87 -9.02 14.47
C ILE A 47 -17.80 -10.48 14.95
N GLY A 48 -17.47 -11.41 14.06
CA GLY A 48 -17.35 -12.83 14.40
C GLY A 48 -16.20 -13.13 15.36
N SER A 49 -15.23 -12.23 15.51
CA SER A 49 -14.15 -12.38 16.49
C SER A 49 -14.60 -12.10 17.92
N LEU A 50 -15.71 -11.37 18.13
CA LEU A 50 -16.27 -11.12 19.46
C LEU A 50 -16.86 -12.37 20.13
N THR A 51 -17.20 -13.40 19.35
CA THR A 51 -17.80 -14.65 19.85
C THR A 51 -16.79 -15.78 20.02
N LYS A 52 -15.54 -15.57 19.62
CA LYS A 52 -14.46 -16.57 19.73
C LYS A 52 -13.88 -16.57 21.15
N LYS A 53 -13.31 -17.70 21.55
CA LYS A 53 -12.52 -17.79 22.78
C LYS A 53 -11.31 -16.85 22.68
N ALA A 54 -11.09 -16.05 23.71
CA ALA A 54 -9.94 -15.16 23.77
C ALA A 54 -8.63 -15.95 23.84
N ASP A 55 -7.69 -15.57 22.98
CA ASP A 55 -6.28 -15.94 23.03
C ASP A 55 -5.42 -14.74 22.57
N ASP A 56 -4.10 -14.81 22.82
CA ASP A 56 -3.17 -13.72 22.53
C ASP A 56 -3.15 -13.34 21.05
N ILE A 57 -3.32 -14.31 20.16
CA ILE A 57 -3.33 -14.11 18.70
C ILE A 57 -4.58 -13.34 18.29
N LEU A 58 -5.75 -13.73 18.81
CA LEU A 58 -7.01 -13.06 18.55
C LEU A 58 -6.98 -11.62 19.05
N VAL A 59 -6.50 -11.38 20.26
CA VAL A 59 -6.38 -10.03 20.84
C VAL A 59 -5.44 -9.16 19.99
N SER A 60 -4.28 -9.68 19.62
CA SER A 60 -3.32 -8.98 18.74
C SER A 60 -3.93 -8.65 17.37
N ASN A 61 -4.66 -9.60 16.77
CA ASN A 61 -5.29 -9.38 15.47
C ASN A 61 -6.42 -8.34 15.55
N ILE A 62 -7.25 -8.36 16.60
CA ILE A 62 -8.31 -7.35 16.80
C ILE A 62 -7.69 -5.96 16.97
N GLN A 63 -6.66 -5.83 17.81
CA GLN A 63 -5.96 -4.56 18.04
C GLN A 63 -5.32 -4.02 16.75
N THR A 64 -4.79 -4.90 15.90
CA THR A 64 -4.11 -4.54 14.67
C THR A 64 -5.10 -4.16 13.56
N PHE A 65 -6.16 -4.94 13.39
CA PHE A 65 -7.03 -4.85 12.23
C PHE A 65 -8.33 -4.09 12.52
N CYS A 66 -9.04 -4.40 13.62
CA CYS A 66 -10.35 -3.82 13.93
C CYS A 66 -10.29 -2.45 14.63
N SER A 67 -9.11 -1.89 14.86
CA SER A 67 -8.98 -0.52 15.37
C SER A 67 -9.23 0.50 14.25
N PRO A 68 -9.95 1.61 14.53
CA PRO A 68 -10.09 2.70 13.58
C PRO A 68 -8.72 3.16 13.07
N LYS A 69 -8.59 3.30 11.74
CA LYS A 69 -7.35 3.85 11.17
C LYS A 69 -7.31 5.35 11.43
N GLU A 70 -6.22 5.80 12.04
CA GLU A 70 -5.97 7.21 12.35
C GLU A 70 -5.33 7.98 11.19
N PHE A 71 -5.47 7.45 9.97
CA PHE A 71 -4.97 8.06 8.74
C PHE A 71 -5.95 7.76 7.61
N SER A 72 -6.01 8.70 6.68
CA SER A 72 -6.84 8.67 5.48
C SER A 72 -6.01 8.91 4.23
N THR A 73 -4.88 9.64 4.33
CA THR A 73 -3.98 9.95 3.21
C THR A 73 -2.62 9.26 3.33
N ILE A 74 -1.88 9.23 2.22
CA ILE A 74 -0.50 8.74 2.18
C ILE A 74 0.37 9.54 3.17
N GLU A 75 0.30 10.87 3.18
CA GLU A 75 1.09 11.73 4.07
C GLU A 75 0.84 11.44 5.56
N GLU A 76 -0.43 11.24 5.94
CA GLU A 76 -0.79 10.89 7.32
C GLU A 76 -0.19 9.55 7.74
N LEU A 77 -0.18 8.55 6.85
CA LEU A 77 0.45 7.26 7.10
C LEU A 77 1.97 7.38 7.28
N ILE A 78 2.66 8.09 6.39
CA ILE A 78 4.11 8.32 6.48
C ILE A 78 4.46 9.00 7.81
N LYS A 79 3.71 10.04 8.19
CA LYS A 79 3.90 10.74 9.46
C LYS A 79 3.67 9.82 10.66
N LYS A 80 2.62 9.00 10.62
CA LYS A 80 2.30 8.04 11.69
C LYS A 80 3.40 6.99 11.86
N ASN A 81 4.00 6.54 10.77
CA ASN A 81 5.10 5.57 10.80
C ASN A 81 6.45 6.18 11.22
N GLY A 82 6.53 7.51 11.41
CA GLY A 82 7.80 8.20 11.65
C GLY A 82 8.75 8.17 10.45
N GLU A 83 8.23 7.87 9.26
CA GLU A 83 8.98 7.82 8.02
C GLU A 83 9.25 9.24 7.51
N LYS A 84 10.29 9.39 6.67
CA LYS A 84 10.68 10.69 6.12
C LYS A 84 10.62 10.65 4.60
N LEU A 85 10.16 11.74 4.00
CA LEU A 85 10.21 11.92 2.55
C LEU A 85 11.64 12.26 2.09
N LEU A 86 11.95 11.88 0.85
CA LEU A 86 13.17 12.27 0.16
C LEU A 86 13.14 13.78 -0.14
N THR A 87 14.29 14.46 -0.01
CA THR A 87 14.41 15.89 -0.29
C THR A 87 15.69 16.18 -1.06
N GLY A 88 15.69 17.25 -1.88
CA GLY A 88 16.90 17.75 -2.56
C GLY A 88 17.72 16.67 -3.26
N SER A 89 18.96 16.47 -2.79
CA SER A 89 19.91 15.50 -3.33
C SER A 89 19.45 14.05 -3.24
N ASP A 90 18.56 13.71 -2.29
CA ASP A 90 17.99 12.37 -2.19
C ASP A 90 17.06 12.08 -3.37
N LEU A 91 16.30 13.09 -3.83
CA LEU A 91 15.43 12.98 -5.00
C LEU A 91 16.26 12.86 -6.28
N ASP A 92 17.38 13.58 -6.40
CA ASP A 92 18.29 13.45 -7.54
C ASP A 92 18.86 12.03 -7.65
N LYS A 93 19.28 11.47 -6.51
CA LYS A 93 19.77 10.09 -6.46
C LYS A 93 18.67 9.10 -6.84
N LYS A 94 17.48 9.26 -6.27
CA LYS A 94 16.34 8.39 -6.55
C LYS A 94 15.94 8.46 -8.02
N TYR A 95 15.88 9.65 -8.61
CA TYR A 95 15.60 9.82 -10.04
C TYR A 95 16.60 9.03 -10.90
N LYS A 96 17.90 9.13 -10.62
CA LYS A 96 18.93 8.36 -11.34
C LYS A 96 18.73 6.85 -11.25
N GLU A 97 18.22 6.35 -10.12
CA GLU A 97 17.90 4.93 -9.92
C GLU A 97 16.67 4.48 -10.72
N ILE A 98 15.67 5.35 -10.87
CA ILE A 98 14.35 4.97 -11.43
C ILE A 98 14.13 5.44 -12.88
N GLN A 99 14.96 6.33 -13.40
CA GLN A 99 14.76 6.99 -14.71
C GLN A 99 14.59 5.99 -15.86
N ASP A 100 15.17 4.79 -15.74
CA ASP A 100 15.10 3.75 -16.76
C ASP A 100 13.98 2.73 -16.56
N LEU A 101 13.27 2.78 -15.43
CA LEU A 101 12.16 1.87 -15.16
C LEU A 101 10.98 2.19 -16.07
N LYS A 102 10.40 1.13 -16.67
CA LYS A 102 9.20 1.23 -17.51
C LYS A 102 8.06 1.94 -16.77
N THR A 103 7.81 1.55 -15.52
CA THR A 103 6.76 2.12 -14.67
C THR A 103 6.97 3.60 -14.35
N TRP A 104 8.19 4.13 -14.45
CA TRP A 104 8.46 5.56 -14.33
C TRP A 104 8.23 6.28 -15.66
N LYS A 105 8.71 5.71 -16.77
CA LYS A 105 8.53 6.26 -18.12
C LYS A 105 7.05 6.35 -18.56
N GLU A 106 6.20 5.51 -17.99
CA GLU A 106 4.74 5.52 -18.22
C GLU A 106 4.01 6.63 -17.45
N ASP A 107 4.53 7.03 -16.28
CA ASP A 107 3.84 7.94 -15.36
C ASP A 107 4.23 9.42 -15.54
N SER A 108 5.34 9.77 -16.20
CA SER A 108 5.85 11.16 -16.20
C SER A 108 6.80 11.54 -17.34
N VAL A 109 6.94 12.86 -17.54
CA VAL A 109 7.85 13.46 -18.52
C VAL A 109 9.19 13.86 -17.85
N TRP A 110 10.20 12.99 -17.95
CA TRP A 110 11.67 13.21 -17.94
C TRP A 110 12.31 14.27 -16.98
N GLY A 111 12.43 14.00 -15.66
CA GLY A 111 13.38 14.72 -14.78
C GLY A 111 13.23 14.56 -13.25
N THR A 112 14.23 15.00 -12.46
CA THR A 112 14.11 15.08 -10.99
C THR A 112 12.98 16.01 -10.57
N LYS A 113 12.76 17.11 -11.32
CA LYS A 113 11.68 18.06 -11.02
C LYS A 113 10.32 17.36 -11.07
N ASP A 114 10.13 16.47 -12.03
CA ASP A 114 8.89 15.72 -12.20
C ASP A 114 8.72 14.66 -11.12
N LEU A 115 9.82 14.03 -10.67
CA LEU A 115 9.77 13.16 -9.49
C LEU A 115 9.32 13.95 -8.24
N LYS A 116 9.85 15.15 -8.05
CA LYS A 116 9.42 16.02 -6.94
C LYS A 116 7.93 16.37 -7.06
N ILE A 117 7.48 16.81 -8.23
CA ILE A 117 6.08 17.16 -8.48
C ILE A 117 5.18 15.95 -8.21
N TRP A 118 5.54 14.78 -8.75
CA TRP A 118 4.80 13.55 -8.57
C TRP A 118 4.68 13.18 -7.07
N CYS A 119 5.76 13.31 -6.29
CA CYS A 119 5.70 13.10 -4.84
C CYS A 119 4.81 14.12 -4.12
N GLU A 120 4.79 15.39 -4.55
CA GLU A 120 3.93 16.41 -3.94
C GLU A 120 2.45 16.23 -4.29
N GLU A 121 2.14 15.82 -5.52
CA GLU A 121 0.76 15.58 -5.98
C GLU A 121 0.14 14.36 -5.31
N ASN A 122 0.91 13.27 -5.18
CA ASN A 122 0.36 12.00 -4.72
C ASN A 122 0.31 11.87 -3.18
N LYS A 123 1.02 12.70 -2.41
CA LYS A 123 1.08 12.54 -0.94
C LYS A 123 -0.28 12.79 -0.25
N SER A 124 -1.15 13.60 -0.85
CA SER A 124 -2.48 13.91 -0.33
C SER A 124 -3.58 12.96 -0.79
N GLU A 125 -3.26 11.99 -1.66
CA GLU A 125 -4.21 10.99 -2.13
C GLU A 125 -4.78 10.17 -0.97
N LYS A 126 -6.08 9.91 -1.00
CA LYS A 126 -6.76 9.17 0.06
C LYS A 126 -6.76 7.68 -0.24
N PHE A 127 -6.54 6.86 0.78
CA PHE A 127 -6.61 5.41 0.63
C PHE A 127 -8.01 4.88 0.27
N SER A 128 -9.06 5.70 0.45
CA SER A 128 -10.41 5.40 -0.03
C SER A 128 -10.56 5.52 -1.54
N ASP A 129 -9.65 6.23 -2.20
CA ASP A 129 -9.77 6.51 -3.62
C ASP A 129 -9.21 5.32 -4.42
N LYS A 130 -9.88 5.02 -5.53
CA LYS A 130 -9.62 3.84 -6.35
C LYS A 130 -8.15 3.80 -6.81
N GLY A 131 -7.48 2.68 -6.59
CA GLY A 131 -6.10 2.46 -7.01
C GLY A 131 -5.03 3.10 -6.11
N VAL A 132 -5.41 3.91 -5.12
CA VAL A 132 -4.41 4.57 -4.25
C VAL A 132 -3.63 3.53 -3.45
N PHE A 133 -4.31 2.56 -2.83
CA PHE A 133 -3.65 1.54 -2.01
C PHE A 133 -2.81 0.57 -2.83
N THR A 134 -3.32 0.12 -3.99
CA THR A 134 -2.73 -0.98 -4.77
C THR A 134 -1.71 -0.50 -5.81
N GLU A 135 -1.86 0.71 -6.36
CA GLU A 135 -1.02 1.20 -7.46
C GLU A 135 -0.18 2.40 -7.06
N ILE A 136 -0.80 3.43 -6.46
CA ILE A 136 -0.12 4.70 -6.18
C ILE A 136 0.79 4.59 -4.97
N TYR A 137 0.30 4.07 -3.85
CA TYR A 137 1.04 4.01 -2.59
C TYR A 137 2.33 3.17 -2.68
N PRO A 138 2.35 1.97 -3.32
CA PRO A 138 3.59 1.21 -3.48
C PRO A 138 4.64 1.97 -4.31
N LYS A 139 4.20 2.63 -5.39
CA LYS A 139 5.05 3.52 -6.19
C LYS A 139 5.55 4.69 -5.35
N PHE A 140 4.67 5.33 -4.58
CA PHE A 140 5.00 6.46 -3.72
C PHE A 140 6.04 6.09 -2.68
N ARG A 141 5.84 4.98 -1.98
CA ARG A 141 6.78 4.51 -0.97
C ARG A 141 8.16 4.25 -1.58
N PHE A 142 8.22 3.63 -2.75
CA PHE A 142 9.47 3.38 -3.45
C PHE A 142 10.17 4.66 -3.97
N ARG A 143 9.39 5.61 -4.47
CA ARG A 143 9.86 6.83 -5.17
C ARG A 143 10.13 8.01 -4.24
N CYS A 144 9.43 8.11 -3.12
CA CYS A 144 9.33 9.35 -2.33
C CYS A 144 9.74 9.18 -0.86
N VAL A 145 9.82 7.95 -0.34
CA VAL A 145 10.13 7.71 1.09
C VAL A 145 11.60 7.29 1.25
N LYS A 146 12.25 7.78 2.31
CA LYS A 146 13.61 7.38 2.68
C LYS A 146 13.62 5.92 3.08
N ALA A 147 14.51 5.14 2.46
CA ALA A 147 14.82 3.81 2.95
C ALA A 147 15.43 3.93 4.36
N LEU A 148 14.92 3.12 5.28
CA LEU A 148 15.46 2.98 6.64
C LEU A 148 16.80 2.23 6.61
#